data_AF-A0A8T6P9D8-F1
#
_entry.id   AF-A0A8T6P9D8-F1
#
_cell.length_a   1.000
_cell.length_b   1.000
_cell.length_c   1.000
_cell.angle_alpha   90.00
_cell.angle_beta   90.00
_cell.angle_gamma   90.00
#
_symmetry.space_group_name_H-M   'P 1'
#
loop_
_entity.id
_entity.type
_entity.pdbx_description
1 polymer ?
#
loop_
_entity_poly.entity_id
_entity_poly.type
_entity_poly.pdbx_seq_one_letter_code
_entity_poly.pdbx_strand_id
1 'polypeptide(L)'
;EADVRSDLLELSGEEKNSGFRGRAVFYNLKLDNQVVENAAWAYPDEPNENRPDLRGMIAFKRGALDKWYEEEEEAIGHPRDPHHRVDVYRSSRKVRIEVDGVAVAESERPYVLQETGFPPRYYIPQEDVTMDYLTPTDTHTICPYKGESSYWSIKTTGDSHADLAWAYPSPLPGMERLAGTIAFYNEKLDVYIDGEHEAK
;
A
#
# COMPACT_ATOMS: atom_id res chain seq x y z
N GLU A 1 -5.46 -25.37 -23.97
CA GLU A 1 -5.16 -23.94 -24.24
C GLU A 1 -4.01 -23.54 -23.33
N ALA A 2 -3.09 -22.68 -23.77
CA ALA A 2 -2.05 -22.17 -22.88
C ALA A 2 -2.64 -21.08 -22.00
N ASP A 3 -2.25 -21.00 -20.74
CA ASP A 3 -2.77 -20.01 -19.77
C ASP A 3 -2.41 -18.56 -20.14
N VAL A 4 -1.53 -18.37 -21.13
CA VAL A 4 -1.07 -17.07 -21.63
C VAL A 4 -1.16 -17.03 -23.16
N ARG A 5 -1.72 -15.94 -23.68
CA ARG A 5 -1.70 -15.59 -25.11
C ARG A 5 -0.31 -15.15 -25.55
N SER A 6 0.59 -16.12 -25.75
CA SER A 6 1.98 -15.88 -26.13
C SER A 6 2.15 -15.31 -27.53
N ASP A 7 1.13 -15.40 -28.38
CA ASP A 7 1.05 -14.76 -29.70
C ASP A 7 1.11 -13.23 -29.63
N LEU A 8 0.80 -12.65 -28.47
CA LEU A 8 0.92 -11.21 -28.20
C LEU A 8 2.29 -10.80 -27.64
N LEU A 9 3.21 -11.76 -27.45
CA LEU A 9 4.50 -11.51 -26.80
C LEU A 9 5.65 -11.63 -27.81
N GLU A 10 6.47 -10.60 -27.87
CA GLU A 10 7.67 -10.54 -28.71
C GLU A 10 8.91 -10.31 -27.84
N LEU A 11 10.01 -11.02 -28.07
CA LEU A 11 11.26 -10.77 -27.35
C LEU A 11 11.69 -9.30 -27.48
N SER A 12 11.98 -8.64 -26.36
CA SER A 12 12.43 -7.24 -26.37
C SER A 12 13.91 -7.08 -26.69
N GLY A 13 14.69 -8.16 -26.54
CA GLY A 13 16.15 -8.13 -26.57
C GLY A 13 16.79 -7.69 -25.24
N GLU A 14 16.00 -7.30 -24.24
CA GLU A 14 16.49 -7.02 -22.88
C GLU A 14 16.63 -8.32 -22.08
N GLU A 15 17.73 -8.42 -21.33
CA GLU A 15 18.00 -9.53 -20.43
C GLU A 15 18.59 -9.02 -19.11
N LYS A 16 18.30 -9.73 -18.01
CA LYS A 16 18.89 -9.46 -16.68
C LYS A 16 19.27 -10.74 -15.98
N ASN A 17 20.48 -10.76 -15.43
CA ASN A 17 20.93 -11.87 -14.60
C ASN A 17 20.60 -11.63 -13.12
N SER A 18 19.89 -12.58 -12.52
CA SER A 18 19.70 -12.66 -11.08
C SER A 18 20.54 -13.81 -10.53
N GLY A 19 21.43 -13.54 -9.57
CA GLY A 19 22.21 -14.60 -8.91
C GLY A 19 21.34 -15.66 -8.23
N PHE A 20 20.09 -15.35 -7.89
CA PHE A 20 19.16 -16.26 -7.23
C PHE A 20 18.17 -16.94 -8.18
N ARG A 21 17.75 -16.28 -9.26
CA ARG A 21 16.70 -16.79 -10.17
C ARG A 21 17.22 -17.24 -11.53
N GLY A 22 18.43 -16.85 -11.92
CA GLY A 22 19.00 -17.12 -13.24
C GLY A 22 18.80 -15.96 -14.21
N ARG A 23 18.96 -16.25 -15.50
CA ARG A 23 18.87 -15.30 -16.62
C ARG A 23 17.40 -15.05 -16.97
N ALA A 24 16.93 -13.82 -16.77
CA ALA A 24 15.63 -13.37 -17.21
C ALA A 24 15.72 -12.77 -18.62
N VAL A 25 14.83 -13.19 -19.51
CA VAL A 25 14.60 -12.56 -20.82
C VAL A 25 13.28 -11.82 -20.79
N PHE A 26 13.23 -10.65 -21.43
CA PHE A 26 12.05 -9.80 -21.42
C PHE A 26 11.28 -9.86 -22.75
N TYR A 27 9.98 -9.62 -22.65
CA TYR A 27 9.05 -9.60 -23.77
C TYR A 27 8.29 -8.28 -23.79
N ASN A 28 8.14 -7.71 -24.98
CA ASN A 28 7.18 -6.66 -25.29
C ASN A 28 5.79 -7.27 -25.46
N LEU A 29 4.77 -6.59 -24.95
CA LEU A 29 3.36 -6.94 -25.21
C LEU A 29 2.85 -6.14 -26.40
N LYS A 30 2.42 -6.85 -27.46
CA LYS A 30 1.83 -6.29 -28.67
C LYS A 30 0.31 -6.32 -28.56
N LEU A 31 -0.29 -5.14 -28.56
CA LEU A 31 -1.72 -4.94 -28.65
C LEU A 31 -2.02 -4.22 -29.96
N ASP A 32 -3.27 -4.29 -30.42
CA ASP A 32 -3.66 -3.73 -31.72
C ASP A 32 -3.24 -2.27 -31.93
N ASN A 33 -3.24 -1.47 -30.86
CA ASN A 33 -2.96 -0.04 -30.89
C ASN A 33 -1.74 0.41 -30.08
N GLN A 34 -1.01 -0.52 -29.43
CA GLN A 34 0.13 -0.15 -28.59
C GLN A 34 1.13 -1.29 -28.41
N VAL A 35 2.37 -0.91 -28.11
CA VAL A 35 3.42 -1.82 -27.66
C VAL A 35 3.81 -1.42 -26.25
N VAL A 36 3.67 -2.34 -25.30
CA VAL A 36 4.16 -2.13 -23.93
C VAL A 36 5.52 -2.81 -23.82
N GLU A 37 6.57 -1.99 -23.74
CA GLU A 37 7.94 -2.48 -23.71
C GLU A 37 8.26 -3.19 -22.40
N ASN A 38 8.98 -4.32 -22.49
CA ASN A 38 9.42 -5.12 -21.33
C ASN A 38 8.28 -5.44 -20.34
N ALA A 39 7.09 -5.71 -20.88
CA ALA A 39 5.87 -5.97 -20.14
C ALA A 39 5.90 -7.30 -19.38
N ALA A 40 6.65 -8.28 -19.88
CA ALA A 40 6.76 -9.60 -19.28
C ALA A 40 8.20 -10.10 -19.27
N TRP A 41 8.49 -11.11 -18.45
CA TRP A 41 9.77 -11.81 -18.45
C TRP A 41 9.63 -13.30 -18.10
N ALA A 42 10.58 -14.10 -18.58
CA ALA A 42 10.68 -15.53 -18.29
C ALA A 42 12.14 -15.95 -18.05
N TYR A 43 12.33 -17.17 -17.54
CA TYR A 43 13.65 -17.77 -17.28
C TYR A 43 13.85 -19.02 -18.18
N PRO A 44 14.25 -18.85 -19.45
CA PRO A 44 14.22 -19.92 -20.45
C PRO A 44 15.34 -20.96 -20.32
N ASP A 45 16.53 -20.59 -19.84
CA ASP A 45 17.71 -21.47 -19.79
C ASP A 45 17.80 -22.31 -18.52
N GLU A 46 16.64 -22.75 -18.02
CA GLU A 46 16.45 -23.27 -16.67
C GLU A 46 16.70 -22.19 -15.60
N PRO A 47 15.68 -21.86 -14.78
CA PRO A 47 15.91 -21.06 -13.59
C PRO A 47 17.05 -21.68 -12.77
N ASN A 48 17.80 -20.85 -12.05
CA ASN A 48 18.82 -21.34 -11.13
C ASN A 48 18.23 -22.45 -10.23
N GLU A 49 19.03 -23.47 -9.87
CA GLU A 49 18.62 -24.61 -9.01
C GLU A 49 17.88 -24.19 -7.73
N ASN A 50 18.06 -22.96 -7.27
CA ASN A 50 17.32 -22.39 -6.15
C ASN A 50 15.82 -22.15 -6.43
N ARG A 51 15.39 -22.05 -7.69
CA ARG A 51 14.02 -21.70 -8.13
C ARG A 51 13.52 -22.50 -9.34
N PRO A 52 13.58 -23.84 -9.32
CA PRO A 52 13.15 -24.67 -10.44
C PRO A 52 11.65 -24.50 -10.76
N ASP A 53 10.87 -24.00 -9.79
CA ASP A 53 9.45 -23.66 -9.91
C ASP A 53 9.14 -22.57 -10.96
N LEU A 54 10.15 -21.78 -11.36
CA LEU A 54 9.98 -20.74 -12.38
C LEU A 54 10.08 -21.28 -13.82
N ARG A 55 10.39 -22.57 -14.00
CA ARG A 55 10.61 -23.15 -15.32
C ARG A 55 9.29 -23.16 -16.11
N GLY A 56 9.31 -22.61 -17.31
CA GLY A 56 8.12 -22.49 -18.15
C GLY A 56 7.11 -21.43 -17.69
N MET A 57 7.42 -20.70 -16.60
CA MET A 57 6.58 -19.61 -16.13
C MET A 57 6.94 -18.31 -16.85
N ILE A 58 5.93 -17.46 -17.00
CA ILE A 58 6.08 -16.08 -17.45
C ILE A 58 5.46 -15.16 -16.39
N ALA A 59 6.15 -14.07 -16.09
CA ALA A 59 5.68 -13.06 -15.15
C ALA A 59 5.46 -11.74 -15.88
N PHE A 60 4.48 -10.96 -15.41
CA PHE A 60 4.14 -9.66 -15.99
C PHE A 60 4.47 -8.54 -15.01
N LYS A 61 4.94 -7.43 -15.57
CA LYS A 61 5.11 -6.19 -14.82
C LYS A 61 3.72 -5.68 -14.49
N ARG A 62 3.47 -5.43 -13.21
CA ARG A 62 2.15 -5.07 -12.73
C ARG A 62 1.54 -3.85 -13.44
N GLY A 63 2.34 -2.79 -13.63
CA GLY A 63 1.93 -1.59 -14.36
C GLY A 63 2.01 -1.69 -15.89
N ALA A 64 2.31 -2.86 -16.46
CA ALA A 64 2.20 -3.11 -17.90
C ALA A 64 0.82 -3.62 -18.29
N LEU A 65 0.00 -4.05 -17.31
CA LEU A 65 -1.37 -4.51 -17.50
C LEU A 65 -2.33 -3.56 -16.78
N ASP A 66 -3.50 -3.35 -17.36
CA ASP A 66 -4.47 -2.39 -16.83
C ASP A 66 -5.17 -2.93 -15.58
N LYS A 67 -5.40 -4.25 -15.51
CA LYS A 67 -6.14 -4.91 -14.45
C LYS A 67 -5.57 -6.29 -14.11
N TRP A 68 -5.77 -6.67 -12.86
CA TRP A 68 -5.42 -7.98 -12.31
C TRP A 68 -6.65 -8.54 -11.63
N TYR A 69 -6.83 -9.86 -11.71
CA TYR A 69 -7.98 -10.54 -11.13
C TYR A 69 -7.54 -11.72 -10.27
N GLU A 70 -8.15 -11.88 -9.11
CA GLU A 70 -8.14 -13.10 -8.32
C GLU A 70 -9.52 -13.75 -8.48
N GLU A 71 -9.58 -14.86 -9.22
CA GLU A 71 -10.84 -15.38 -9.76
C GLU A 71 -11.57 -14.30 -10.59
N GLU A 72 -12.78 -13.89 -10.19
CA GLU A 72 -13.59 -12.88 -10.87
C GLU A 72 -13.50 -11.48 -10.23
N GLU A 73 -12.76 -11.34 -9.13
CA GLU A 73 -12.64 -10.09 -8.38
C GLU A 73 -11.37 -9.34 -8.78
N GLU A 74 -11.51 -8.04 -9.07
CA GLU A 74 -10.36 -7.20 -9.43
C GLU A 74 -9.41 -7.05 -8.23
N ALA A 75 -8.16 -7.48 -8.41
CA ALA A 75 -7.11 -7.36 -7.43
C ALA A 75 -6.55 -5.93 -7.41
N ILE A 76 -6.91 -5.17 -6.37
CA ILE A 76 -6.27 -3.88 -6.09
C ILE A 76 -4.97 -4.11 -5.32
N GLY A 77 -3.93 -3.32 -5.60
CA GLY A 77 -2.64 -3.59 -4.96
C GLY A 77 -2.09 -4.99 -5.32
N HIS A 78 -1.12 -5.48 -4.55
CA HIS A 78 -0.58 -6.81 -4.79
C HIS A 78 -1.58 -7.89 -4.31
N PRO A 79 -1.45 -9.15 -4.79
CA PRO A 79 -2.19 -10.28 -4.22
C PRO A 79 -2.12 -10.31 -2.70
N ARG A 80 -3.23 -10.63 -2.05
CA ARG A 80 -3.29 -10.65 -0.58
C ARG A 80 -2.57 -11.89 -0.05
N ASP A 81 -1.78 -11.72 1.00
CA ASP A 81 -1.17 -12.84 1.72
C ASP A 81 -2.20 -13.42 2.70
N PRO A 82 -2.53 -14.73 2.62
CA PRO A 82 -3.51 -15.37 3.51
C PRO A 82 -3.09 -15.36 4.99
N HIS A 83 -1.82 -15.09 5.31
CA HIS A 83 -1.31 -14.99 6.66
C HIS A 83 -1.16 -13.54 7.16
N HIS A 84 -1.36 -12.56 6.28
CA HIS A 84 -1.36 -11.15 6.66
C HIS A 84 -2.71 -10.77 7.27
N ARG A 85 -2.68 -10.17 8.45
CA ARG A 85 -3.89 -9.75 9.17
C ARG A 85 -3.89 -8.25 9.31
N VAL A 86 -5.08 -7.67 9.15
CA VAL A 86 -5.38 -6.27 9.43
C VAL A 86 -6.65 -6.28 10.27
N ASP A 87 -6.50 -5.97 11.56
CA ASP A 87 -7.62 -5.92 12.50
C ASP A 87 -7.83 -4.49 13.00
N VAL A 88 -9.09 -4.09 13.15
CA VAL A 88 -9.45 -2.76 13.65
C VAL A 88 -10.37 -2.89 14.86
N TYR A 89 -9.90 -2.42 16.01
CA TYR A 89 -10.64 -2.49 17.27
C TYR A 89 -11.00 -1.10 17.77
N ARG A 90 -12.16 -0.98 18.43
CA ARG A 90 -12.45 0.23 19.22
C ARG A 90 -11.57 0.25 20.45
N SER A 91 -11.08 1.43 20.80
CA SER A 91 -10.31 1.67 22.01
C SER A 91 -10.97 2.77 22.85
N SER A 92 -10.83 2.67 24.16
CA SER A 92 -11.19 3.73 25.12
C SER A 92 -9.98 4.47 25.67
N ARG A 93 -8.77 4.16 25.15
CA ARG A 93 -7.55 4.87 25.51
C ARG A 93 -7.61 6.29 24.99
N LYS A 94 -7.07 7.24 25.76
CA LYS A 94 -6.96 8.63 25.32
C LYS A 94 -5.74 8.75 24.42
N VAL A 95 -5.93 9.18 23.19
CA VAL A 95 -4.84 9.36 22.22
C VAL A 95 -4.77 10.83 21.84
N ARG A 96 -3.59 11.42 21.99
CA ARG A 96 -3.28 12.78 21.56
C ARG A 96 -2.13 12.74 20.57
N ILE A 97 -2.29 13.47 19.46
CA ILE A 97 -1.32 13.59 18.38
C ILE A 97 -0.79 15.03 18.39
N GLU A 98 0.52 15.19 18.51
CA GLU A 98 1.20 16.47 18.48
C GLU A 98 2.17 16.57 17.30
N VAL A 99 2.16 17.74 16.65
CA VAL A 99 3.12 18.12 15.61
C VAL A 99 3.72 19.45 16.02
N ASP A 100 5.05 19.53 16.11
CA ASP A 100 5.79 20.73 16.56
C ASP A 100 5.29 21.28 17.92
N GLY A 101 4.87 20.40 18.83
CA GLY A 101 4.29 20.76 20.13
C GLY A 101 2.85 21.28 20.09
N VAL A 102 2.19 21.27 18.93
CA VAL A 102 0.78 21.63 18.75
C VAL A 102 -0.06 20.36 18.71
N ALA A 103 -1.07 20.27 19.57
CA ALA A 103 -2.05 19.18 19.52
C ALA A 103 -2.95 19.34 18.29
N VAL A 104 -2.79 18.42 17.32
CA VAL A 104 -3.57 18.43 16.08
C VAL A 104 -4.76 17.47 16.15
N ALA A 105 -4.75 16.51 17.08
CA ALA A 105 -5.87 15.63 17.36
C ALA A 105 -5.85 15.14 18.81
N GLU A 106 -7.02 14.94 19.41
CA GLU A 106 -7.17 14.33 20.73
C GLU A 106 -8.50 13.57 20.80
N SER A 107 -8.46 12.28 21.13
CA SER A 107 -9.64 11.40 21.13
C SER A 107 -9.64 10.44 22.30
N GLU A 108 -10.83 10.19 22.87
CA GLU A 108 -11.08 9.16 23.89
C GLU A 108 -11.80 7.92 23.30
N ARG A 109 -11.98 7.91 21.98
CA ARG A 109 -12.69 6.86 21.23
C ARG A 109 -11.98 6.50 19.91
N PRO A 110 -10.63 6.37 19.89
CA PRO A 110 -9.94 6.03 18.67
C PRO A 110 -10.23 4.58 18.27
N TYR A 111 -9.99 4.28 17.00
CA TYR A 111 -9.78 2.92 16.56
C TYR A 111 -8.28 2.60 16.62
N VAL A 112 -7.93 1.40 17.06
CA VAL A 112 -6.56 0.88 16.96
C VAL A 112 -6.52 -0.18 15.87
N LEU A 113 -5.65 0.03 14.90
CA LEU A 113 -5.37 -0.91 13.83
C LEU A 113 -4.12 -1.71 14.19
N GLN A 114 -4.23 -3.03 14.11
CA GLN A 114 -3.12 -3.97 14.24
C GLN A 114 -2.88 -4.63 12.89
N GLU A 115 -1.65 -4.59 12.42
CA GLU A 115 -1.26 -5.14 11.13
C GLU A 115 0.00 -5.98 11.25
N THR A 116 0.00 -7.16 10.60
CA THR A 116 1.14 -8.08 10.65
C THR A 116 2.43 -7.37 10.23
N GLY A 117 3.40 -7.33 11.14
CA GLY A 117 4.73 -6.75 10.90
C GLY A 117 4.83 -5.23 11.11
N PHE A 118 3.77 -4.56 11.57
CA PHE A 118 3.76 -3.12 11.81
C PHE A 118 3.37 -2.77 13.26
N PRO A 119 3.85 -1.64 13.81
CA PRO A 119 3.37 -1.15 15.10
C PRO A 119 1.88 -0.78 15.03
N PRO A 120 1.15 -0.82 16.17
CA PRO A 120 -0.23 -0.36 16.21
C PRO A 120 -0.39 1.06 15.66
N ARG A 121 -1.46 1.30 14.92
CA ARG A 121 -1.79 2.62 14.38
C ARG A 121 -3.13 3.09 14.92
N TYR A 122 -3.17 4.32 15.41
CA TYR A 122 -4.40 4.95 15.89
C TYR A 122 -5.08 5.71 14.76
N TYR A 123 -6.35 5.36 14.55
CA TYR A 123 -7.26 6.03 13.64
C TYR A 123 -8.22 6.88 14.48
N ILE A 124 -8.07 8.18 14.35
CA ILE A 124 -8.80 9.18 15.11
C ILE A 124 -10.06 9.55 14.32
N PRO A 125 -11.27 9.51 14.91
CA PRO A 125 -12.46 10.05 14.26
C PRO A 125 -12.18 11.47 13.77
N GLN A 126 -12.56 11.81 12.53
CA GLN A 126 -12.23 13.12 11.95
C GLN A 126 -12.75 14.30 12.80
N GLU A 127 -13.87 14.12 13.48
CA GLU A 127 -14.45 15.06 14.44
C GLU A 127 -13.58 15.35 15.68
N ASP A 128 -12.63 14.46 15.99
CA ASP A 128 -11.66 14.61 17.07
C ASP A 128 -10.30 15.16 16.54
N VAL A 129 -10.23 15.54 15.25
CA VAL A 129 -9.06 16.13 14.58
C VAL A 129 -9.30 17.62 14.31
N THR A 130 -8.32 18.45 14.63
CA THR A 130 -8.36 19.89 14.31
C THR A 130 -8.01 20.11 12.84
N MET A 131 -9.01 20.00 11.97
CA MET A 131 -8.85 20.03 10.51
C MET A 131 -8.24 21.34 9.97
N ASP A 132 -8.29 22.44 10.73
CA ASP A 132 -7.67 23.72 10.34
C ASP A 132 -6.16 23.63 10.13
N TYR A 133 -5.50 22.61 10.71
CA TYR A 133 -4.07 22.34 10.49
C TYR A 133 -3.80 21.47 9.26
N LEU A 134 -4.83 20.86 8.64
CA LEU A 134 -4.68 19.87 7.58
C LEU A 134 -5.02 20.48 6.22
N THR A 135 -4.10 20.35 5.26
CA THR A 135 -4.30 20.73 3.87
C THR A 135 -4.29 19.47 2.99
N PRO A 136 -5.37 19.16 2.26
CA PRO A 136 -5.42 17.97 1.39
C PRO A 136 -4.36 18.05 0.30
N THR A 137 -3.82 16.90 -0.10
CA THR A 137 -2.87 16.78 -1.21
C THR A 137 -3.43 15.90 -2.31
N ASP A 138 -2.82 15.96 -3.50
CA ASP A 138 -3.14 15.06 -4.62
C ASP A 138 -2.53 13.65 -4.42
N THR A 139 -1.87 13.39 -3.30
CA THR A 139 -1.23 12.12 -3.02
C THR A 139 -2.30 11.06 -2.69
N HIS A 140 -2.21 9.93 -3.38
CA HIS A 140 -3.02 8.75 -3.13
C HIS A 140 -2.15 7.48 -3.17
N THR A 141 -2.47 6.50 -2.33
CA THR A 141 -1.81 5.19 -2.35
C THR A 141 -2.82 4.06 -2.24
N ILE A 142 -2.52 2.93 -2.87
CA ILE A 142 -3.40 1.75 -2.87
C ILE A 142 -2.83 0.70 -1.92
N CYS A 143 -3.60 0.33 -0.90
CA CYS A 143 -3.35 -0.80 -0.03
C CYS A 143 -4.30 -1.96 -0.40
N PRO A 144 -3.80 -3.17 -0.71
CA PRO A 144 -4.66 -4.30 -1.08
C PRO A 144 -5.62 -4.73 0.03
N TYR A 145 -5.30 -4.40 1.29
CA TYR A 145 -6.10 -4.77 2.46
C TYR A 145 -7.09 -3.69 2.90
N LYS A 146 -6.81 -2.41 2.61
CA LYS A 146 -7.55 -1.27 3.18
C LYS A 146 -8.25 -0.41 2.15
N GLY A 147 -7.79 -0.43 0.89
CA GLY A 147 -8.33 0.38 -0.19
C GLY A 147 -7.39 1.50 -0.60
N GLU A 148 -7.94 2.51 -1.26
CA GLU A 148 -7.22 3.72 -1.64
C GLU A 148 -7.23 4.75 -0.50
N SER A 149 -6.07 5.32 -0.21
CA SER A 149 -5.91 6.35 0.81
C SER A 149 -5.85 7.75 0.20
N SER A 150 -6.30 8.74 0.97
CA SER A 150 -6.09 10.17 0.70
C SER A 150 -5.18 10.75 1.78
N TYR A 151 -4.38 11.75 1.43
CA TYR A 151 -3.40 12.36 2.33
C TYR A 151 -3.66 13.84 2.60
N TRP A 152 -3.15 14.30 3.74
CA TRP A 152 -3.08 15.70 4.12
C TRP A 152 -1.66 16.04 4.57
N SER A 153 -1.21 17.22 4.14
CA SER A 153 -0.07 17.90 4.76
C SER A 153 -0.54 18.62 6.02
N ILE A 154 0.28 18.64 7.06
CA ILE A 154 0.00 19.34 8.30
C ILE A 154 0.83 20.62 8.35
N LYS A 155 0.17 21.75 8.62
CA LYS A 155 0.82 23.05 8.76
C LYS A 155 0.55 23.59 10.15
N THR A 156 1.60 23.71 10.96
CA THR A 156 1.53 24.33 12.29
C THR A 156 2.12 25.74 12.24
N THR A 157 2.23 26.41 13.38
CA THR A 157 2.93 27.70 13.48
C THR A 157 4.43 27.59 13.22
N GLY A 158 5.00 26.39 13.31
CA GLY A 158 6.39 26.12 12.99
C GLY A 158 6.58 25.86 11.50
N ASP A 159 6.38 24.60 11.10
CA ASP A 159 6.69 24.10 9.77
C ASP A 159 5.49 23.45 9.06
N SER A 160 5.69 23.13 7.78
CA SER A 160 4.76 22.35 6.96
C SER A 160 5.31 20.95 6.74
N HIS A 161 4.53 19.93 7.11
CA HIS A 161 4.89 18.52 7.00
C HIS A 161 4.05 17.85 5.91
N ALA A 162 4.71 17.46 4.81
CA ALA A 162 4.03 16.87 3.67
C ALA A 162 3.49 15.46 3.99
N ASP A 163 2.24 15.19 3.60
CA ASP A 163 1.58 13.88 3.68
C ASP A 163 1.74 13.19 5.04
N LEU A 164 1.58 13.94 6.14
CA LEU A 164 1.79 13.45 7.50
C LEU A 164 0.56 12.71 8.07
N ALA A 165 -0.62 12.96 7.49
CA ALA A 165 -1.87 12.31 7.85
C ALA A 165 -2.52 11.65 6.63
N TRP A 166 -3.26 10.56 6.84
CA TRP A 166 -4.04 9.91 5.80
C TRP A 166 -5.34 9.31 6.32
N ALA A 167 -6.24 9.01 5.40
CA ALA A 167 -7.50 8.33 5.66
C ALA A 167 -7.78 7.34 4.54
N TYR A 168 -8.72 6.44 4.78
CA TYR A 168 -9.34 5.60 3.75
C TYR A 168 -10.79 6.08 3.57
N PRO A 169 -11.08 6.96 2.58
CA PRO A 169 -12.44 7.49 2.39
C PRO A 169 -13.46 6.43 2.01
N SER A 170 -13.00 5.43 1.25
CA SER A 170 -13.79 4.27 0.82
C SER A 170 -13.04 2.98 1.16
N PRO A 171 -13.00 2.57 2.44
CA PRO A 171 -12.29 1.36 2.85
C PRO A 171 -12.89 0.11 2.19
N LEU A 172 -12.06 -0.91 2.02
CA LEU A 172 -12.52 -2.23 1.56
C LEU A 172 -13.45 -2.92 2.57
N PRO A 173 -14.25 -3.91 2.13
CA PRO A 173 -15.03 -4.76 3.03
C PRO A 173 -14.18 -5.36 4.15
N GLY A 174 -14.71 -5.33 5.38
CA GLY A 174 -14.01 -5.70 6.61
C GLY A 174 -13.24 -4.55 7.27
N MET A 175 -12.97 -3.46 6.55
CA MET A 175 -12.25 -2.27 7.04
C MET A 175 -13.18 -1.06 7.24
N GLU A 176 -14.49 -1.27 7.33
CA GLU A 176 -15.51 -0.21 7.40
C GLU A 176 -15.29 0.72 8.61
N ARG A 177 -14.66 0.21 9.68
CA ARG A 177 -14.31 0.99 10.88
C ARG A 177 -13.32 2.12 10.61
N LEU A 178 -12.60 2.09 9.49
CA LEU A 178 -11.67 3.14 9.09
C LEU A 178 -12.37 4.32 8.39
N ALA A 179 -13.61 4.15 7.93
CA ALA A 179 -14.35 5.21 7.26
C ALA A 179 -14.58 6.40 8.21
N GLY A 180 -14.29 7.61 7.74
CA GLY A 180 -14.43 8.84 8.55
C GLY A 180 -13.37 9.01 9.64
N THR A 181 -12.25 8.28 9.56
CA THR A 181 -11.14 8.38 10.52
C THR A 181 -9.84 8.79 9.81
N ILE A 182 -8.93 9.42 10.56
CA ILE A 182 -7.63 9.89 10.10
C ILE A 182 -6.54 9.26 10.96
N ALA A 183 -5.53 8.70 10.32
CA ALA A 183 -4.31 8.22 10.96
C ALA A 183 -3.13 9.13 10.63
N PHE A 184 -2.06 9.00 11.41
CA PHE A 184 -0.85 9.80 11.28
C PHE A 184 0.39 8.90 11.36
N TYR A 185 1.52 9.37 10.83
CA TYR A 185 2.77 8.61 10.87
C TYR A 185 3.43 8.77 12.24
N ASN A 186 3.10 7.90 13.20
CA ASN A 186 3.61 7.98 14.59
C ASN A 186 5.13 8.21 14.66
N GLU A 187 5.89 7.60 13.75
CA GLU A 187 7.35 7.71 13.69
C GLU A 187 7.89 9.10 13.29
N LYS A 188 7.01 10.02 12.86
CA LYS A 188 7.34 11.38 12.41
C LYS A 188 6.80 12.49 13.32
N LEU A 189 6.09 12.15 14.38
CA LEU A 189 5.38 13.08 15.25
C LEU A 189 5.36 12.57 16.69
N ASP A 190 4.73 13.28 17.62
CA ASP A 190 4.62 12.82 19.01
C ASP A 190 3.21 12.28 19.29
N VAL A 191 3.15 11.04 19.76
CA VAL A 191 1.91 10.37 20.17
C VAL A 191 1.91 10.23 21.68
N TYR A 192 0.79 10.56 22.32
CA TYR A 192 0.57 10.31 23.74
C TYR A 192 -0.62 9.38 23.90
N ILE A 193 -0.45 8.35 24.72
CA ILE A 193 -1.51 7.39 25.03
C ILE A 193 -1.73 7.37 26.53
N ASP A 194 -2.94 7.69 26.95
CA ASP A 194 -3.32 7.82 28.37
C ASP A 194 -2.42 8.81 29.14
N GLY A 195 -1.89 9.82 28.44
CA GLY A 195 -0.99 10.84 28.97
C GLY A 195 0.50 10.48 28.94
N GLU A 196 0.85 9.26 28.54
CA GLU A 196 2.24 8.81 28.41
C GLU A 196 2.74 8.96 26.96
N HIS A 197 3.94 9.51 26.76
CA HIS A 197 4.54 9.65 25.44
C HIS A 197 4.97 8.29 24.88
N GLU A 198 4.52 7.97 23.67
CA GLU A 198 4.91 6.77 22.93
C GLU A 198 6.29 6.99 22.28
N ALA A 199 7.23 6.09 22.57
CA ALA A 199 8.55 6.14 21.94
C ALA A 199 8.46 5.87 20.43
N LYS A 200 9.33 6.53 19.66
CA LYS A 200 9.42 6.40 18.20
C LYS A 200 10.12 5.11 17.78
#